data_AF-A0AAW5Z9P0-F1
#
_entry.id   AF-A0AAW5Z9P0-F1
#
_cell.length_a   1.000
_cell.length_b   1.000
_cell.length_c   1.000
_cell.angle_alpha   90.00
_cell.angle_beta   90.00
_cell.angle_gamma   90.00
#
_symmetry.space_group_name_H-M   'P 1'
#
loop_
_entity.id
_entity.type
_entity.pdbx_description
1 polymer ?
#
loop_
_entity_poly.entity_id
_entity_poly.type
_entity_poly.pdbx_seq_one_letter_code
_entity_poly.pdbx_strand_id
1 'polypeptide(L)'
;HGLLAWRDWQISELTATSVTLTAFLPPSYGYPFMLASQVVYSLNARTGLSVEIASQNIGTVTAPYGVGIHPYLTCNLTSVD
;
A
#
# COMPACT_ATOMS: atom_id res chain seq x y z
N HIS A 1 1.24 0.42 10.23
CA HIS A 1 2.62 0.31 10.74
C HIS A 1 3.08 -1.14 10.96
N GLY A 2 2.70 -2.08 10.08
CA GLY A 2 3.32 -3.41 10.03
C GLY A 2 4.64 -3.36 9.27
N LEU A 3 4.94 -4.42 8.53
CA LEU A 3 6.25 -4.62 7.90
C LEU A 3 6.48 -3.86 6.57
N LEU A 4 5.45 -3.24 6.00
CA LEU A 4 5.50 -2.61 4.67
C LEU A 4 5.53 -1.07 4.67
N ALA A 5 5.29 -0.41 5.81
CA ALA A 5 5.19 1.05 5.86
C ALA A 5 6.52 1.76 5.58
N TRP A 6 7.63 1.08 5.82
CA TRP A 6 9.00 1.62 5.65
C TRP A 6 9.83 0.79 4.67
N ARG A 7 9.16 0.04 3.79
CA ARG A 7 9.83 -0.69 2.69
C ARG A 7 9.84 0.18 1.45
N ASP A 8 10.87 -0.02 0.63
CA ASP A 8 10.96 0.64 -0.67
C ASP A 8 9.98 -0.02 -1.65
N TRP A 9 8.87 0.66 -1.90
CA TRP A 9 7.93 0.27 -2.93
C TRP A 9 8.45 0.69 -4.31
N GLN A 10 8.30 -0.19 -5.28
CA GLN A 10 8.76 0.02 -6.65
C GLN A 10 7.58 0.42 -7.53
N ILE A 11 7.76 1.44 -8.38
CA ILE A 11 6.77 1.81 -9.40
C ILE A 11 6.73 0.70 -10.45
N SER A 12 5.58 0.05 -10.63
CA SER A 12 5.37 -0.92 -11.71
C SER A 12 4.61 -0.31 -12.89
N GLU A 13 3.75 0.67 -12.64
CA GLU A 13 3.01 1.41 -13.68
C GLU A 13 2.82 2.86 -13.25
N LEU A 14 2.87 3.78 -14.22
CA LEU A 14 2.69 5.20 -14.00
C LEU A 14 1.94 5.82 -15.18
N THR A 15 0.91 6.60 -14.88
CA THR A 15 0.18 7.42 -15.83
C THR A 15 0.06 8.85 -15.31
N ALA A 16 -0.60 9.74 -16.07
CA ALA A 16 -0.84 11.10 -15.63
C ALA A 16 -1.72 11.21 -14.37
N THR A 17 -2.55 10.19 -14.08
CA THR A 17 -3.53 10.23 -12.99
C THR A 17 -3.53 8.97 -12.13
N SER A 18 -2.56 8.08 -12.29
CA SER A 18 -2.47 6.84 -11.52
C SER A 18 -1.03 6.39 -11.34
N VAL A 19 -0.72 5.79 -10.20
CA VAL A 19 0.53 5.07 -9.98
C VAL A 19 0.24 3.73 -9.30
N THR A 20 0.86 2.68 -9.81
CA THR A 20 0.85 1.36 -9.22
C THR A 20 2.22 1.11 -8.61
N LEU A 21 2.23 0.86 -7.30
CA LEU A 21 3.42 0.55 -6.53
C LEU A 21 3.36 -0.92 -6.11
N THR A 22 4.49 -1.60 -6.15
CA THR A 22 4.62 -3.00 -5.72
C THR A 22 5.70 -3.16 -4.67
N ALA A 23 5.50 -4.08 -3.74
CA ALA A 23 6.50 -4.45 -2.75
C ALA A 23 6.44 -5.95 -2.49
N PHE A 24 7.63 -6.55 -2.39
CA PHE A 24 7.78 -7.91 -1.91
C PHE A 24 8.12 -7.89 -0.41
N LEU A 25 7.33 -8.60 0.39
CA LEU A 25 7.61 -8.87 1.79
C LEU A 25 8.19 -10.29 1.91
N PRO A 26 9.51 -10.46 2.12
CA PRO A 26 10.08 -11.76 2.41
C PRO A 26 9.67 -12.24 3.82
N PRO A 27 9.72 -13.56 4.07
CA PRO A 27 9.54 -14.09 5.43
C PRO A 27 10.58 -13.49 6.37
N SER A 28 10.17 -13.17 7.58
CA SER A 28 11.05 -12.57 8.59
C SER A 28 10.72 -13.06 9.99
N TYR A 29 11.60 -12.78 10.95
CA TYR A 29 11.35 -13.09 12.34
C TYR A 29 10.04 -12.43 12.83
N GLY A 30 9.15 -13.21 13.42
CA GLY A 30 7.82 -12.75 13.86
C GLY A 30 6.74 -12.73 12.78
N TYR A 31 7.08 -12.88 11.49
CA TYR A 31 6.12 -13.03 10.40
C TYR A 31 6.71 -13.92 9.28
N PRO A 32 6.63 -15.25 9.41
CA PRO A 32 7.28 -16.21 8.52
C PRO A 32 6.47 -16.48 7.24
N PHE A 33 5.80 -15.46 6.69
CA PHE A 33 5.03 -15.55 5.45
C PHE A 33 5.57 -14.57 4.43
N MET A 34 5.46 -14.94 3.15
CA MET A 34 5.87 -14.08 2.05
C MET A 34 4.65 -13.52 1.32
N LEU A 35 4.65 -12.20 1.10
CA LEU A 35 3.57 -11.52 0.40
C LEU A 35 4.10 -10.75 -0.80
N ALA A 36 3.42 -10.83 -1.93
CA ALA A 36 3.52 -9.84 -3.00
C ALA A 36 2.39 -8.83 -2.79
N SER A 37 2.73 -7.56 -2.60
CA SER A 37 1.76 -6.50 -2.30
C SER A 37 1.78 -5.44 -3.39
N GLN A 38 0.60 -4.88 -3.67
CA GLN A 38 0.41 -3.80 -4.61
C GLN A 38 -0.48 -2.72 -3.96
N VAL A 39 -0.16 -1.45 -4.22
CA VAL A 39 -1.07 -0.34 -3.97
C VAL A 39 -1.23 0.49 -5.24
N VAL A 40 -2.47 0.79 -5.59
CA VAL A 40 -2.82 1.65 -6.71
C VAL A 40 -3.40 2.94 -6.14
N TYR A 41 -2.75 4.06 -6.45
CA TYR A 41 -3.28 5.39 -6.21
C TYR A 41 -3.84 5.92 -7.53
N SER A 42 -5.08 6.39 -7.53
CA SER A 42 -5.70 6.99 -8.72
C SER A 42 -6.42 8.29 -8.39
N LEU A 43 -6.28 9.27 -9.29
CA LEU A 43 -6.90 10.58 -9.20
C LEU A 43 -8.04 10.69 -10.21
N ASN A 44 -9.20 11.11 -9.71
CA ASN A 44 -10.36 11.42 -10.52
C ASN A 44 -10.85 12.84 -10.20
N ALA A 45 -11.14 13.64 -11.24
CA ALA A 45 -11.54 15.03 -11.06
C ALA A 45 -12.86 15.20 -10.28
N ARG A 46 -13.75 14.20 -10.30
CA ARG A 46 -15.04 14.24 -9.63
C ARG A 46 -15.01 13.56 -8.26
N THR A 47 -14.35 12.41 -8.15
CA THR A 47 -14.39 11.58 -6.93
C THR A 47 -13.15 11.73 -6.05
N GLY A 48 -12.13 12.46 -6.50
CA GLY A 48 -10.90 12.67 -5.75
C GLY A 48 -9.93 11.49 -5.84
N LEU A 49 -9.21 11.26 -4.75
CA LEU A 49 -8.21 10.19 -4.62
C LEU A 49 -8.89 8.86 -4.25
N SER A 50 -8.57 7.81 -5.00
CA SER A 50 -8.83 6.41 -4.61
C SER A 50 -7.53 5.69 -4.33
N VAL A 51 -7.56 4.79 -3.34
CA VAL A 51 -6.43 3.94 -2.95
C VAL A 51 -6.92 2.51 -2.85
N GLU A 52 -6.37 1.62 -3.66
CA GLU A 52 -6.64 0.19 -3.62
C GLU A 52 -5.38 -0.55 -3.17
N ILE A 53 -5.50 -1.41 -2.16
CA ILE A 53 -4.39 -2.25 -1.70
C ILE A 53 -4.76 -3.71 -1.91
N ALA A 54 -3.93 -4.41 -2.68
CA ALA A 54 -4.02 -5.84 -2.89
C ALA A 54 -2.77 -6.52 -2.34
N SER A 55 -2.94 -7.71 -1.78
CA SER A 55 -1.80 -8.54 -1.34
C SER A 55 -2.09 -9.99 -1.61
N GLN A 56 -1.09 -10.67 -2.16
CA GLN A 56 -1.13 -12.09 -2.45
C GLN A 56 -0.14 -12.80 -1.53
N ASN A 57 -0.65 -13.80 -0.80
CA ASN A 57 0.22 -14.78 -0.17
C ASN A 57 0.77 -15.71 -1.25
N ILE A 58 2.07 -15.63 -1.52
CA ILE A 58 2.74 -16.46 -2.53
C ILE A 58 3.45 -17.68 -1.91
N GLY A 59 3.27 -17.89 -0.60
CA GLY A 59 3.71 -19.10 0.10
C GLY A 59 2.73 -20.27 -0.02
N THR A 60 3.10 -21.40 0.58
CA THR A 60 2.33 -22.66 0.52
C THR A 60 1.41 -22.89 1.71
N VAL A 61 1.40 -21.98 2.68
CA VAL A 61 0.59 -22.06 3.92
C VAL A 61 -0.22 -20.79 4.10
N THR A 62 -1.42 -20.90 4.69
CA THR A 62 -2.29 -19.74 4.95
C THR A 62 -1.59 -18.72 5.86
N ALA A 63 -1.49 -17.47 5.39
CA ALA A 63 -0.91 -16.35 6.12
C ALA A 63 -1.99 -15.53 6.84
N PRO A 64 -1.87 -15.24 8.15
CA PRO A 64 -2.68 -14.23 8.81
C PRO A 64 -2.38 -12.86 8.19
N TYR A 65 -3.42 -12.12 7.78
CA TYR A 65 -3.25 -10.87 7.04
C TYR A 65 -4.18 -9.78 7.56
N GLY A 66 -3.65 -8.56 7.61
CA GLY A 66 -4.39 -7.35 7.93
C GLY A 66 -3.73 -6.15 7.25
N VAL A 67 -4.55 -5.21 6.81
CA VAL A 67 -4.12 -4.01 6.06
C VAL A 67 -4.91 -2.79 6.51
N GLY A 68 -4.29 -1.62 6.43
CA GLY A 68 -4.93 -0.35 6.73
C GLY A 68 -4.17 0.82 6.12
N ILE A 69 -4.88 1.92 5.95
CA ILE A 69 -4.35 3.22 5.51
C ILE A 69 -4.29 4.18 6.71
N HIS A 70 -3.37 5.14 6.68
CA HIS A 70 -3.19 6.11 7.75
C HIS A 70 -3.11 7.55 7.22
N PRO A 71 -4.16 8.04 6.52
CA PRO A 71 -4.16 9.39 5.99
C PRO A 71 -4.24 10.44 7.10
N TYR A 72 -3.52 11.54 6.93
CA TYR A 72 -3.66 12.74 7.75
C TYR A 72 -4.44 13.77 6.92
N LEU A 73 -5.57 14.23 7.45
CA LEU A 73 -6.44 15.19 6.79
C LEU A 73 -6.35 16.54 7.49
N THR A 74 -6.39 17.62 6.72
CA THR A 74 -6.46 18.98 7.25
C THR A 74 -7.92 19.43 7.36
N CYS A 75 -8.23 20.25 8.35
CA CYS A 75 -9.51 20.97 8.40
C CYS A 75 -9.34 22.35 7.75
N ASN A 76 -10.09 22.61 6.68
CA ASN A 76 -10.15 23.90 5.99
C ASN A 76 -8.77 24.43 5.54
N LEU A 77 -7.93 23.56 4.95
CA LEU A 77 -6.59 23.92 4.44
C LEU A 77 -5.61 24.43 5.49
N THR A 78 -5.94 24.31 6.78
CA THR A 78 -5.00 24.64 7.85
C THR A 78 -3.86 23.64 7.83
N SER A 79 -2.62 24.11 7.71
CA SER A 79 -1.45 23.23 7.71
C SER A 79 -1.41 22.39 8.98
N VAL A 80 -1.15 21.10 8.82
CA VAL A 80 -0.80 20.17 9.92
C VAL A 80 0.68 19.85 9.75
N ASP A 81 1.52 20.80 10.14
CA ASP A 81 2.97 20.66 10.31
C ASP A 81 3.43 21.69 11.36
#